data_AF-A0A137SHX5-F1
#
_entry.id   AF-A0A137SHX5-F1
#
_cell.length_a   1.000
_cell.length_b   1.000
_cell.length_c   1.000
_cell.angle_alpha   90.00
_cell.angle_beta   90.00
_cell.angle_gamma   90.00
#
_symmetry.space_group_name_H-M   'P 1'
#
loop_
_entity.id
_entity.type
_entity.pdbx_description
1 polymer ?
#
loop_
_entity_poly.entity_id
_entity_poly.type
_entity_poly.pdbx_seq_one_letter_code
_entity_poly.pdbx_strand_id
1 'polypeptide(L)' 'MTEDDLKSLSQGMARSQVHAVLGSPLMLNPVDPSREYYVYTFQRRGGDIQEQRIIVYYEGDEFSHYDARLLEETPAY' A
#
# COMPACT_ATOMS: atom_id res chain seq x y z
N MET A 1 -2.36 -2.09 7.58
CA MET A 1 -1.87 -0.79 7.10
C MET A 1 -2.98 0.20 7.33
N THR A 2 -2.69 1.31 8.00
CA THR A 2 -3.73 2.28 8.38
C THR A 2 -3.97 3.28 7.26
N GLU A 3 -5.15 3.90 7.24
CA GLU A 3 -5.44 4.99 6.29
C GLU A 3 -4.56 6.23 6.54
N ASP A 4 -4.07 6.39 7.77
CA ASP A 4 -3.23 7.53 8.19
C ASP A 4 -1.86 7.50 7.51
N ASP A 5 -1.23 6.32 7.48
CA ASP A 5 0.06 6.10 6.78
C ASP A 5 -0.04 6.50 5.30
N LEU A 6 -1.14 6.12 4.64
CA LEU A 6 -1.40 6.45 3.24
C LEU A 6 -1.66 7.94 3.04
N LYS A 7 -2.35 8.60 3.96
CA LYS A 7 -2.58 10.06 3.91
C LYS A 7 -1.29 10.86 4.12
N SER A 8 -0.29 10.27 4.76
CA SER A 8 1.04 10.88 4.94
C SER A 8 1.85 10.90 3.63
N LEU A 9 1.54 10.03 2.67
CA LEU A 9 2.18 10.02 1.36
C LEU A 9 1.81 11.26 0.56
N SER A 10 2.84 11.99 0.12
CA SER A 10 2.68 13.19 -0.70
C SER A 10 3.30 13.00 -2.07
N GLN A 11 2.61 13.47 -3.11
CA GLN A 11 3.12 13.47 -4.49
C GLN A 11 4.51 14.13 -4.55
N GLY A 12 5.45 13.50 -5.27
CA GLY A 12 6.85 13.92 -5.34
C GLY A 12 7.79 13.20 -4.35
N MET A 13 7.26 12.36 -3.45
CA MET A 13 8.12 11.57 -2.55
C MET A 13 8.98 10.55 -3.31
N ALA A 14 10.24 10.42 -2.93
CA ALA A 14 11.10 9.37 -3.48
C ALA A 14 10.61 7.98 -3.04
N ARG A 15 10.86 6.94 -3.84
CA ARG A 15 10.53 5.53 -3.50
C ARG A 15 10.95 5.14 -2.09
N SER A 16 12.17 5.49 -1.68
CA SER A 16 12.69 5.18 -0.35
C SER A 16 11.85 5.77 0.79
N GLN A 17 11.27 6.95 0.58
CA GLN A 17 10.37 7.60 1.54
C GLN A 17 9.03 6.87 1.61
N VAL A 18 8.48 6.49 0.46
CA VAL A 18 7.26 5.68 0.41
C VAL A 18 7.48 4.34 1.10
N HIS A 19 8.63 3.70 0.91
CA HIS A 19 8.99 2.44 1.57
C HIS A 19 9.22 2.61 3.07
N ALA A 20 9.64 3.79 3.53
CA ALA A 20 9.74 4.07 4.96
C ALA A 20 8.36 4.19 5.62
N VAL A 21 7.36 4.70 4.89
CA VAL A 21 5.97 4.86 5.37
C VAL A 21 5.18 3.55 5.24
N LEU A 22 5.20 2.93 4.05
CA LEU A 22 4.43 1.72 3.76
C LEU A 22 5.15 0.42 4.13
N GLY A 23 6.45 0.49 4.39
CA GLY A 23 7.32 -0.68 4.54
C GLY A 23 7.75 -1.27 3.20
N SER A 24 8.23 -2.51 3.24
CA SER A 24 8.73 -3.21 2.06
C SER A 24 7.58 -3.71 1.18
N PRO A 25 7.63 -3.45 -0.14
CA PRO A 25 6.65 -4.00 -1.07
C PRO A 25 6.75 -5.53 -1.10
N LEU A 26 5.60 -6.19 -1.16
CA LEU A 26 5.54 -7.65 -1.31
C LEU A 26 5.93 -8.11 -2.70
N MET A 27 5.61 -7.30 -3.71
CA MET A 27 6.03 -7.52 -5.08
C MET A 27 6.50 -6.22 -5.73
N LEU A 28 7.76 -6.25 -6.16
CA LEU A 28 8.31 -5.32 -7.13
C LEU A 28 8.01 -5.86 -8.52
N ASN A 29 7.41 -5.07 -9.41
CA ASN A 29 7.27 -5.49 -10.80
C ASN A 29 8.63 -5.32 -11.50
N PRO A 30 9.31 -6.42 -11.90
CA PRO A 30 10.63 -6.31 -12.52
C PRO A 30 10.58 -5.74 -13.94
N VAL A 31 9.40 -5.72 -14.57
CA VAL A 31 9.21 -5.26 -15.95
C VAL A 31 8.85 -3.77 -15.99
N ASP A 32 8.14 -3.28 -14.99
CA ASP A 32 7.57 -1.93 -14.99
C ASP A 32 7.72 -1.30 -13.59
N PRO A 33 8.82 -0.58 -13.32
CA PRO A 33 9.08 0.00 -12.01
C PRO A 33 8.12 1.15 -11.69
N SER A 34 7.31 1.60 -12.66
CA SER A 34 6.32 2.66 -12.46
C SER A 34 5.25 2.31 -11.42
N ARG A 35 5.19 1.06 -10.92
CA ARG A 35 4.13 0.62 -9.99
C ARG A 35 4.64 -0.43 -9.02
N GLU A 36 4.20 -0.30 -7.77
CA GLU A 36 4.48 -1.26 -6.70
C GLU A 36 3.18 -1.78 -6.10
N TYR A 37 3.15 -3.06 -5.76
CA TYR A 37 1.98 -3.73 -5.20
C TYR A 37 2.23 -4.14 -3.76
N TYR A 38 1.39 -3.65 -2.87
CA TYR A 38 1.38 -3.98 -1.46
C TYR A 38 0.08 -4.74 -1.14
N VAL A 39 0.19 -6.00 -0.72
CA VAL A 39 -0.97 -6.85 -0.43
C VAL A 39 -0.91 -7.30 1.02
N TYR A 40 -1.79 -6.80 1.87
CA TYR A 40 -1.86 -7.18 3.27
C TYR A 40 -3.03 -8.13 3.48
N THR A 41 -2.74 -9.37 3.87
CA THR A 41 -3.77 -10.34 4.24
C THR A 41 -3.97 -10.34 5.75
N PHE A 42 -5.20 -10.08 6.19
CA PHE A 42 -5.61 -10.17 7.58
C PHE A 42 -6.50 -11.38 7.78
N GLN A 43 -6.04 -12.34 8.56
CA GLN A 43 -6.82 -13.50 8.97
C GLN A 43 -7.15 -13.39 10.46
N ARG A 44 -8.42 -13.15 10.80
CA ARG A 44 -8.87 -13.23 12.21
C ARG A 44 -9.16 -14.69 12.55
N ARG A 45 -8.66 -15.17 13.70
CA ARG A 45 -8.84 -16.51 14.32
C ARG A 45 -9.91 -17.40 13.66
N GLY A 46 -9.51 -18.15 12.62
CA GLY A 46 -10.33 -19.17 11.96
C GLY A 46 -11.51 -18.67 11.10
N GLY A 47 -11.67 -17.36 10.91
CA GLY A 47 -12.67 -16.74 10.03
C GLY A 47 -12.12 -16.30 8.68
N ASP A 48 -12.92 -15.55 7.92
CA ASP A 48 -12.60 -15.08 6.57
C ASP A 48 -11.25 -14.36 6.47
N ILE A 49 -10.48 -14.73 5.43
CA ILE A 49 -9.26 -14.04 5.03
C ILE A 49 -9.69 -12.75 4.35
N GLN A 50 -9.36 -11.62 4.96
CA GLN A 50 -9.56 -10.34 4.33
C GLN A 50 -8.26 -9.89 3.68
N GLU A 51 -8.34 -9.47 2.43
CA GLU A 51 -7.20 -9.00 1.66
C GLU A 51 -7.32 -7.49 1.39
N GLN A 52 -6.30 -6.75 1.79
CA GLN A 52 -6.15 -5.33 1.50
C GLN A 52 -5.07 -5.17 0.45
N ARG A 53 -5.40 -4.48 -0.65
CA ARG A 53 -4.46 -4.21 -1.74
C ARG A 53 -4.22 -2.72 -1.86
N ILE A 54 -2.95 -2.34 -1.95
CA ILE A 54 -2.51 -0.98 -2.23
C ILE A 54 -1.60 -1.05 -3.45
N ILE A 55 -1.89 -0.19 -4.43
CA ILE A 55 -1.13 -0.04 -5.65
C ILE A 55 -0.54 1.36 -5.62
N VAL A 56 0.78 1.46 -5.65
CA VAL A 56 1.48 2.74 -5.64
C VAL A 56 2.00 3.02 -7.03
N TYR A 57 1.72 4.21 -7.54
CA TYR A 57 2.15 4.64 -8.87
C TYR A 57 3.27 5.68 -8.76
N TYR A 58 4.27 5.51 -9.61
CA TYR A 58 5.47 6.32 -9.71
C TYR A 58 5.59 6.90 -11.10
N GLU A 59 5.92 8.18 -11.18
CA GLU A 59 6.32 8.86 -12.40
C GLU A 59 7.85 9.03 -12.36
N GLY A 60 8.56 8.16 -13.09
CA GLY A 60 10.01 8.07 -13.02
C GLY A 60 10.48 7.50 -11.68
N ASP A 61 10.96 8.39 -10.81
CA ASP A 61 11.46 8.06 -9.46
C ASP A 61 10.65 8.73 -8.34
N GLU A 62 9.61 9.49 -8.70
CA GLU A 62 8.77 10.25 -7.79
C GLU A 62 7.40 9.59 -7.67
N PHE A 63 6.88 9.53 -6.45
CA PHE A 63 5.53 9.05 -6.16
C PHE A 63 4.49 9.99 -6.80
N SER A 64 3.56 9.41 -7.54
CA SER A 64 2.48 10.14 -8.22
C SER A 64 1.19 10.07 -7.40
N HIS A 65 0.65 8.86 -7.24
CA HIS A 65 -0.58 8.60 -6.49
C HIS A 65 -0.64 7.13 -6.06
N TYR A 66 -1.58 6.79 -5.17
CA TYR A 66 -1.84 5.41 -4.78
C TYR A 66 -3.32 5.07 -4.94
N ASP A 67 -3.60 3.80 -5.21
CA ASP A 67 -4.93 3.21 -5.14
C ASP A 67 -4.95 2.21 -3.99
N ALA A 68 -5.67 2.52 -2.93
CA ALA A 68 -5.74 1.69 -1.74
C ALA A 68 -7.15 1.14 -1.57
N ARG A 69 -7.30 -0.18 -1.70
CA ARG A 69 -8.49 -0.90 -1.31
C ARG A 69 -8.34 -1.36 0.12
N LEU A 70 -8.54 -0.41 1.02
CA LEU A 70 -8.55 -0.65 2.45
C LEU A 70 -9.78 -1.49 2.80
N LEU A 71 -9.56 -2.49 3.63
CA LEU A 71 -10.68 -3.16 4.27
C LEU A 71 -11.22 -2.15 5.25
N GLU A 72 -12.47 -1.71 5.06
CA GLU A 72 -13.17 -0.94 6.09
C GLU A 72 -13.01 -1.76 7.37
N GLU A 73 -12.26 -1.22 8.34
CA GLU A 73 -12.23 -1.81 9.66
C GLU A 73 -13.67 -1.76 10.14
N THR A 74 -14.39 -2.88 9.98
CA THR A 74 -15.72 -3.02 10.57
C THR A 74 -15.55 -2.60 12.01
N PRO A 75 -16.20 -1.50 12.43
CA PRO A 75 -15.99 -0.94 13.75
C PRO A 75 -16.30 -2.05 14.73
N ALA A 76 -15.33 -2.37 15.58
CA ALA A 76 -15.61 -3.25 16.70
C ALA A 76 -16.67 -2.53 17.55
N TYR A 77 -17.89 -3.07 17.49
CA TYR A 77 -19.04 -2.71 18.30
C TYR A 77 -18.73 -2.83 19.79
#